data_AF-A0A4R0MM56-F1
#
_entry.id   AF-A0A4R0MM56-F1
#
_cell.length_a   1.000
_cell.length_b   1.000
_cell.length_c   1.000
_cell.angle_alpha   90.00
_cell.angle_beta   90.00
_cell.angle_gamma   90.00
#
_symmetry.space_group_name_H-M   'P 1'
#
loop_
_entity.id
_entity.type
_entity.pdbx_description
1 polymer ?
#
loop_
_entity_poly.entity_id
_entity_poly.type
_entity_poly.pdbx_seq_one_letter_code
_entity_poly.pdbx_strand_id
1 'polypeptide(L)'
;MKLISDIINDLVDDQLPITVALNKTKILATRIGNRNLLNWVNYELKGYPNRESLPEYRITNGTIIGDFVNGRHQVTNYPIPLPEFGDGMDDQLREFRFLESAATLELFSKNENPSLVFRFPEQLKNSLEDILRNTNGPYFQLLNIGVTIPIHIAAQALSATKDKLLEFMLGIEKEFGVETEISELKSNNAKINYIMNNTITNNGDGNVVNAGANSSISAIINITKGNKEQLVQTLKDSGVENDDVAELLTIIDSEQPVNNGFGIKVNEWMKKMLSKSLDGTWQVGIGAAGTLLAEALKAYYG
;
A
#
# COMPACT_ATOMS: atom_id res chain seq x y z
N MET A 1 6.68 12.20 -29.55
CA MET A 1 7.36 13.00 -28.48
C MET A 1 7.94 11.99 -27.50
N LYS A 2 9.26 11.97 -27.26
CA LYS A 2 9.94 10.88 -26.52
C LYS A 2 9.92 11.05 -24.99
N LEU A 3 8.80 11.51 -24.43
CA LEU A 3 8.73 11.87 -23.00
C LEU A 3 9.01 10.67 -22.07
N ILE A 4 8.57 9.46 -22.46
CA ILE A 4 8.82 8.23 -21.69
C ILE A 4 10.31 7.89 -21.72
N SER A 5 10.94 7.88 -22.90
CA SER A 5 12.38 7.63 -23.03
C SER A 5 13.22 8.67 -22.31
N ASP A 6 12.81 9.95 -22.31
CA ASP A 6 13.48 11.00 -21.55
C ASP A 6 13.41 10.74 -20.04
N ILE A 7 12.28 10.24 -19.52
CA ILE A 7 12.15 9.87 -18.10
C ILE A 7 13.03 8.65 -17.78
N ILE A 8 13.06 7.63 -18.65
CA ILE A 8 13.91 6.46 -18.46
C ILE A 8 15.39 6.87 -18.43
N ASN A 9 15.83 7.72 -19.35
CA ASN A 9 17.21 8.22 -19.40
C ASN A 9 17.56 9.03 -18.14
N ASP A 10 16.66 9.90 -17.68
CA ASP A 10 16.86 10.65 -16.43
C ASP A 10 16.95 9.73 -15.21
N LEU A 11 16.20 8.63 -15.19
CA LEU A 11 16.27 7.64 -14.12
C LEU A 11 17.59 6.88 -14.19
N VAL A 12 18.12 6.54 -15.36
CA VAL A 12 19.40 5.82 -15.43
C VAL A 12 20.58 6.71 -15.05
N ASP A 13 20.47 8.03 -15.18
CA ASP A 13 21.52 8.97 -14.80
C ASP A 13 21.56 9.21 -13.27
N ASP A 14 22.55 8.61 -12.61
CA ASP A 14 22.78 8.77 -11.16
C ASP A 14 23.23 10.19 -10.75
N GLN A 15 23.56 11.07 -11.70
CA GLN A 15 23.89 12.47 -11.40
C GLN A 15 22.65 13.35 -11.25
N LEU A 16 21.50 12.90 -11.76
CA LEU A 16 20.26 13.67 -11.70
C LEU A 16 19.46 13.33 -10.43
N PRO A 17 18.95 14.35 -9.71
CA PRO A 17 17.99 14.12 -8.63
C PRO A 17 16.74 13.43 -9.15
N ILE A 18 16.17 12.50 -8.36
CA ILE A 18 14.95 11.77 -8.75
C ILE A 18 13.77 12.71 -9.01
N THR A 19 13.81 13.90 -8.39
CA THR A 19 12.80 14.95 -8.56
C THR A 19 12.68 15.42 -10.01
N VAL A 20 13.74 15.35 -10.82
CA VAL A 20 13.68 15.71 -12.25
C VAL A 20 12.79 14.74 -13.00
N ALA A 21 13.04 13.44 -12.85
CA ALA A 21 12.23 12.38 -13.44
C ALA A 21 10.77 12.43 -12.93
N LEU A 22 10.56 12.62 -11.62
CA LEU A 22 9.22 12.75 -11.03
C LEU A 22 8.46 13.97 -11.59
N ASN A 23 9.11 15.11 -11.81
CA ASN A 23 8.49 16.28 -12.41
C ASN A 23 8.07 16.04 -13.88
N LYS A 24 8.90 15.34 -14.66
CA LYS A 24 8.51 14.92 -16.02
C LYS A 24 7.35 13.93 -15.99
N THR A 25 7.33 12.99 -15.05
CA THR A 25 6.21 12.07 -14.83
C THR A 25 4.93 12.81 -14.44
N LYS A 26 5.02 13.88 -13.64
CA LYS A 26 3.87 14.73 -13.30
C LYS A 26 3.27 15.39 -14.54
N ILE A 27 4.12 15.88 -15.45
CA ILE A 27 3.69 16.45 -16.73
C ILE A 27 3.00 15.37 -17.56
N LEU A 28 3.57 14.16 -17.65
CA LEU A 28 2.96 13.03 -18.34
C LEU A 28 1.57 12.72 -17.74
N ALA A 29 1.49 12.48 -16.43
CA ALA A 29 0.25 12.16 -15.71
C ALA A 29 -0.85 13.19 -15.94
N THR A 30 -0.50 14.48 -15.93
CA THR A 30 -1.43 15.58 -16.19
C THR A 30 -1.93 15.56 -17.63
N ARG A 31 -1.05 15.32 -18.61
CA ARG A 31 -1.39 15.29 -20.03
C ARG A 31 -2.29 14.11 -20.41
N ILE A 32 -2.04 12.94 -19.82
CA ILE A 32 -2.88 11.74 -20.01
C ILE A 32 -4.16 11.77 -19.17
N GLY A 33 -4.29 12.71 -18.23
CA GLY A 33 -5.45 12.83 -17.34
C GLY A 33 -5.56 11.70 -16.30
N ASN A 34 -4.46 11.02 -15.98
CA ASN A 34 -4.46 9.92 -15.02
C ASN A 34 -4.33 10.45 -13.58
N ARG A 35 -5.42 10.35 -12.81
CA ARG A 35 -5.46 10.85 -11.43
C ARG A 35 -4.62 10.01 -10.46
N ASN A 36 -4.57 8.70 -10.64
CA ASN A 36 -3.83 7.80 -9.75
C ASN A 36 -2.33 8.07 -9.84
N LEU A 37 -1.78 8.10 -11.06
CA LEU A 37 -0.38 8.43 -11.30
C LEU A 37 -0.05 9.84 -10.81
N LEU A 38 -0.93 10.81 -11.07
CA LEU A 38 -0.73 12.19 -10.62
C LEU A 38 -0.68 12.28 -9.09
N ASN A 39 -1.55 11.55 -8.38
CA ASN A 39 -1.57 11.52 -6.92
C ASN A 39 -0.29 10.91 -6.36
N TRP A 40 0.11 9.73 -6.86
CA TRP A 40 1.34 9.07 -6.43
C TRP A 40 2.58 9.96 -6.64
N VAL A 41 2.75 10.55 -7.83
CA VAL A 41 3.87 11.47 -8.10
C VAL A 41 3.84 12.69 -7.18
N ASN A 42 2.65 13.23 -6.89
CA ASN A 42 2.54 14.36 -5.96
C ASN A 42 2.92 13.96 -4.53
N TYR A 43 2.59 12.75 -4.08
CA TYR A 43 3.02 12.26 -2.77
C TYR A 43 4.53 12.04 -2.73
N GLU A 44 5.13 11.47 -3.78
CA GLU A 44 6.58 11.33 -3.87
C GLU A 44 7.31 12.70 -3.84
N LEU A 45 6.75 13.71 -4.51
CA LEU A 45 7.33 15.05 -4.58
C LEU A 45 7.10 15.91 -3.33
N LYS A 46 5.96 15.77 -2.64
CA LYS A 46 5.57 16.66 -1.53
C LYS A 46 5.59 15.98 -0.17
N GLY A 47 5.69 14.66 -0.13
CA GLY A 47 5.45 13.84 1.05
C GLY A 47 4.03 13.29 1.11
N TYR A 48 3.87 12.26 1.94
CA TYR A 48 2.64 11.52 2.15
C TYR A 48 1.80 12.18 3.24
N PRO A 49 0.50 12.43 3.00
CA PRO A 49 -0.36 13.15 3.94
C PRO A 49 -0.70 12.32 5.19
N ASN A 50 -0.70 11.00 5.08
CA ASN A 50 -1.10 10.10 6.16
C ASN A 50 -0.43 8.73 6.02
N ARG A 51 -0.65 7.92 7.04
CA ARG A 51 -0.08 6.58 7.21
C ARG A 51 -0.66 5.57 6.22
N GLU A 52 -1.91 5.72 5.82
CA GLU A 52 -2.63 4.77 4.95
C GLU A 52 -2.25 4.92 3.47
N SER A 53 -1.82 6.11 3.06
CA SER A 53 -1.37 6.38 1.69
C SER A 53 0.07 5.95 1.41
N LEU A 54 0.78 5.47 2.43
CA LEU A 54 2.21 5.22 2.37
C LEU A 54 2.52 3.84 1.76
N PRO A 55 3.35 3.76 0.69
CA PRO A 55 3.79 2.49 0.14
C PRO A 55 4.71 1.71 1.08
N GLU A 56 4.71 0.39 1.00
CA GLU A 56 5.53 -0.46 1.86
C GLU A 56 7.04 -0.18 1.75
N TYR A 57 7.54 0.20 0.58
CA TYR A 57 8.96 0.56 0.42
C TYR A 57 9.36 1.86 1.16
N ARG A 58 8.38 2.59 1.71
CA ARG A 58 8.58 3.73 2.61
C ARG A 58 8.44 3.35 4.09
N ILE A 59 8.21 2.07 4.38
CA ILE A 59 8.06 1.52 5.73
C ILE A 59 9.24 0.58 6.00
N THR A 60 9.80 0.68 7.20
CA THR A 60 10.90 -0.19 7.64
C THR A 60 10.78 -0.43 9.13
N ASN A 61 11.50 -1.42 9.65
CA ASN A 61 11.54 -1.69 11.08
C ASN A 61 12.87 -1.22 11.66
N GLY A 62 12.79 -0.47 12.75
CA GLY A 62 13.94 0.00 13.49
C GLY A 62 14.10 -0.63 14.87
N THR A 63 15.07 -0.10 15.60
CA THR A 63 15.35 -0.51 16.97
C THR A 63 14.77 0.51 17.94
N ILE A 64 14.05 0.05 18.94
CA ILE A 64 13.56 0.92 20.01
C ILE A 64 14.74 1.32 20.89
N ILE A 65 14.95 2.62 21.01
CA ILE A 65 15.99 3.23 21.83
C ILE A 65 15.38 4.24 22.78
N GLY A 66 16.04 4.46 23.91
CA GLY A 66 15.67 5.53 24.81
C GLY A 66 16.80 6.04 25.68
N ASP A 67 16.52 7.19 26.28
CA ASP A 67 17.35 7.86 27.26
C ASP A 67 16.63 7.72 28.60
N PHE A 68 17.30 7.22 29.62
CA PHE A 68 16.68 7.02 30.93
C PHE A 68 17.65 7.27 32.07
N VAL A 69 17.07 7.55 33.23
CA VAL A 69 17.78 7.66 34.50
C VAL A 69 17.28 6.54 35.41
N ASN A 70 18.19 5.84 36.06
CA ASN A 70 17.86 4.92 37.14
C ASN A 70 18.72 5.24 38.36
N GLY A 71 18.13 5.94 39.32
CA GLY A 71 18.84 6.45 40.49
C GLY A 71 19.93 7.45 40.12
N ARG A 72 21.20 7.05 40.20
CA ARG A 72 22.37 7.90 39.87
C ARG A 72 22.94 7.66 38.49
N HIS A 73 22.45 6.65 37.76
CA HIS A 73 22.93 6.32 36.43
C HIS A 73 22.04 6.98 35.38
N GLN A 74 22.64 7.72 34.47
CA GLN A 74 21.99 8.25 33.28
C GLN A 74 22.56 7.53 32.06
N VAL A 75 21.67 7.00 31.22
CA VAL A 75 22.02 6.29 30.00
C VAL A 75 21.31 6.95 28.82
N THR A 76 22.01 7.12 27.72
CA THR A 76 21.50 7.73 26.48
C THR A 76 21.66 6.78 25.32
N ASN A 77 20.73 6.83 24.37
CA ASN A 77 20.72 6.05 23.14
C ASN A 77 20.84 4.54 23.37
N TYR A 78 20.16 4.03 24.40
CA TYR A 78 20.23 2.63 24.80
C TYR A 78 19.08 1.83 24.19
N PRO A 79 19.32 0.63 23.63
CA PRO A 79 18.26 -0.25 23.17
C PRO A 79 17.38 -0.67 24.35
N ILE A 80 16.10 -0.29 24.35
CA ILE A 80 15.20 -0.63 25.45
C ILE A 80 14.45 -1.92 25.08
N PRO A 81 14.66 -3.03 25.81
CA PRO A 81 13.80 -4.19 25.67
C PRO A 81 12.42 -3.84 26.22
N LEU A 82 11.41 -3.84 25.36
CA LEU A 82 10.02 -3.77 25.77
C LEU A 82 9.49 -5.20 26.02
N PRO A 83 8.57 -5.39 26.97
CA PRO A 83 7.85 -6.65 27.10
C PRO A 83 7.01 -6.91 25.84
N GLU A 84 6.79 -8.17 25.49
CA GLU A 84 5.89 -8.53 24.39
C GLU A 84 4.46 -8.10 24.74
N PHE A 85 3.90 -7.19 23.95
CA PHE A 85 2.56 -6.66 24.19
C PHE A 85 1.45 -7.52 23.54
N GLY A 86 1.82 -8.50 22.72
CA GLY A 86 0.88 -9.32 21.94
C GLY A 86 0.37 -8.61 20.67
N ASP A 87 -0.33 -9.35 19.82
CA ASP A 87 -1.07 -8.91 18.62
C ASP A 87 -0.51 -7.68 17.89
N GLY A 88 0.67 -7.80 17.26
CA GLY A 88 1.20 -6.83 16.29
C GLY A 88 1.58 -5.44 16.83
N MET A 89 1.35 -5.16 18.12
CA MET A 89 1.72 -3.87 18.73
C MET A 89 3.23 -3.67 18.75
N ASP A 90 4.00 -4.74 18.95
CA ASP A 90 5.47 -4.68 18.94
C ASP A 90 6.01 -4.26 17.57
N ASP A 91 5.40 -4.76 16.49
CA ASP A 91 5.76 -4.38 15.12
C ASP A 91 5.41 -2.91 14.86
N GLN A 92 4.22 -2.47 15.27
CA GLN A 92 3.81 -1.07 15.13
C GLN A 92 4.70 -0.09 15.89
N LEU A 93 5.21 -0.48 17.05
CA LEU A 93 6.15 0.34 17.81
C LEU A 93 7.53 0.40 17.15
N ARG A 94 7.95 -0.66 16.45
CA ARG A 94 9.25 -0.71 15.76
C ARG A 94 9.22 -0.08 14.37
N GLU A 95 8.03 0.08 13.82
CA GLU A 95 7.83 0.60 12.49
C GLU A 95 8.27 2.06 12.37
N PHE A 96 9.10 2.33 11.38
CA PHE A 96 9.56 3.65 10.98
C PHE A 96 9.01 3.95 9.58
N ARG A 97 8.37 5.11 9.44
CA ARG A 97 7.64 5.50 8.22
C ARG A 97 8.23 6.78 7.64
N PHE A 98 8.61 6.75 6.37
CA PHE A 98 9.12 7.91 5.64
C PHE A 98 7.99 8.69 4.96
N LEU A 99 7.37 9.62 5.68
CA LEU A 99 6.32 10.49 5.14
C LEU A 99 6.87 11.64 4.30
N GLU A 100 8.17 11.88 4.34
CA GLU A 100 8.80 13.03 3.70
C GLU A 100 8.93 12.86 2.19
N SER A 101 9.05 14.00 1.50
CA SER A 101 9.30 14.05 0.06
C SER A 101 10.60 13.34 -0.32
N ALA A 102 10.70 12.89 -1.58
CA ALA A 102 11.92 12.32 -2.14
C ALA A 102 13.13 13.27 -2.00
N ALA A 103 12.92 14.58 -2.15
CA ALA A 103 13.98 15.59 -1.95
C ALA A 103 14.50 15.60 -0.51
N THR A 104 13.62 15.42 0.47
CA THR A 104 14.01 15.32 1.88
C THR A 104 14.80 14.04 2.16
N LEU A 105 14.40 12.91 1.55
CA LEU A 105 15.16 11.66 1.67
C LEU A 105 16.57 11.78 1.06
N GLU A 106 16.72 12.49 -0.06
CA GLU A 106 18.03 12.83 -0.64
C GLU A 106 18.89 13.69 0.28
N LEU A 107 18.27 14.52 1.14
CA LEU A 107 19.01 15.28 2.16
C LEU A 107 19.42 14.39 3.32
N PHE A 108 18.57 13.43 3.73
CA PHE A 108 18.92 12.45 4.75
C PHE A 108 20.12 11.62 4.32
N SER A 109 20.18 11.14 3.09
CA SER A 109 21.31 10.33 2.61
C SER A 109 22.66 11.08 2.59
N LYS A 110 22.64 12.41 2.63
CA LYS A 110 23.82 13.28 2.67
C LYS A 110 24.22 13.74 4.08
N ASN A 111 23.43 13.38 5.09
CA ASN A 111 23.70 13.78 6.47
C ASN A 111 24.88 12.96 7.03
N GLU A 112 25.73 13.61 7.83
CA GLU A 112 26.89 12.98 8.48
C GLU A 112 26.47 12.05 9.63
N ASN A 113 25.27 12.23 10.20
CA ASN A 113 24.77 11.36 11.26
C ASN A 113 24.41 9.97 10.69
N PRO A 114 24.96 8.87 11.23
CA PRO A 114 24.71 7.52 10.71
C PRO A 114 23.27 7.00 10.96
N SER A 115 22.45 7.71 11.73
CA SER A 115 21.12 7.24 12.12
C SER A 115 20.06 8.34 12.12
N LEU A 116 18.82 7.93 11.84
CA LEU A 116 17.62 8.76 12.02
C LEU A 116 16.86 8.25 13.23
N VAL A 117 16.35 9.18 14.04
CA VAL A 117 15.60 8.86 15.25
C VAL A 117 14.23 9.52 15.21
N PHE A 118 13.20 8.69 15.27
CA PHE A 118 11.82 9.13 15.46
C PHE A 118 11.45 8.98 16.93
N ARG A 119 11.17 10.10 17.60
CA ARG A 119 10.80 10.11 19.02
C ARG A 119 9.29 9.92 19.17
N PHE A 120 8.91 9.08 20.13
CA PHE A 120 7.49 8.85 20.41
C PHE A 120 6.84 10.06 21.07
N PRO A 121 5.52 10.26 20.86
CA PRO A 121 4.75 11.26 21.59
C PRO A 121 4.84 11.06 23.10
N GLU A 122 4.73 12.16 23.85
CA GLU A 122 4.87 12.16 25.31
C GLU A 122 3.88 11.22 26.00
N GLN A 123 2.65 11.11 25.49
CA GLN A 123 1.63 10.20 26.04
C GLN A 123 2.10 8.74 25.97
N LEU A 124 2.65 8.31 24.83
CA LEU A 124 3.17 6.96 24.66
C LEU A 124 4.42 6.73 25.51
N LYS A 125 5.30 7.74 25.58
CA LYS A 125 6.48 7.71 26.46
C LYS A 125 6.08 7.47 27.92
N ASN A 126 5.09 8.21 28.42
CA ASN A 126 4.63 8.08 29.81
C ASN A 126 4.03 6.68 30.08
N SER A 127 3.19 6.16 29.17
CA SER A 127 2.66 4.80 29.30
C SER A 127 3.76 3.72 29.33
N LEU A 128 4.78 3.86 28.47
CA LEU A 128 5.92 2.94 28.44
C LEU A 128 6.80 3.09 29.69
N GLU A 129 6.94 4.29 30.24
CA GLU A 129 7.66 4.55 31.48
C GLU A 129 7.02 3.79 32.66
N ASP A 130 5.70 3.83 32.80
CA ASP A 130 4.99 3.13 33.87
C ASP A 130 5.23 1.60 33.79
N ILE A 131 5.18 1.05 32.58
CA ILE A 131 5.44 -0.37 32.32
C ILE A 131 6.90 -0.72 32.66
N LEU A 132 7.85 0.11 32.22
CA LEU A 132 9.27 -0.12 32.47
C LEU A 132 9.65 0.09 33.94
N ARG A 133 8.97 0.98 34.67
CA ARG A 133 9.18 1.22 36.10
C ARG A 133 8.79 0.00 36.94
N ASN A 134 7.75 -0.74 36.53
CA ASN A 134 7.37 -2.00 37.18
C ASN A 134 8.49 -3.05 37.12
N THR A 135 9.27 -3.08 36.03
CA THR A 135 10.36 -4.04 35.82
C THR A 135 11.71 -3.55 36.36
N ASN A 136 11.99 -2.25 36.26
CA ASN A 136 13.30 -1.66 36.55
C ASN A 136 13.38 -0.94 37.91
N GLY A 137 12.26 -0.84 38.63
CA GLY A 137 12.17 -0.28 39.97
C GLY A 137 11.71 1.19 40.03
N PRO A 138 11.40 1.70 41.24
CA PRO A 138 10.71 2.98 41.43
C PRO A 138 11.53 4.22 41.06
N TYR A 139 12.85 4.09 40.90
CA TYR A 139 13.75 5.18 40.54
C TYR A 139 14.02 5.27 39.03
N PHE A 140 13.40 4.41 38.23
CA PHE A 140 13.47 4.47 36.77
C PHE A 140 12.67 5.66 36.26
N GLN A 141 13.28 6.49 35.41
CA GLN A 141 12.66 7.63 34.74
C GLN A 141 13.06 7.61 33.27
N LEU A 142 12.06 7.61 32.38
CA LEU A 142 12.28 7.61 30.94
C LEU A 142 12.29 9.06 30.44
N LEU A 143 13.46 9.52 29.99
CA LEU A 143 13.61 10.88 29.45
C LEU A 143 13.08 10.96 28.02
N ASN A 144 13.51 10.02 27.17
CA ASN A 144 13.06 9.92 25.78
C ASN A 144 12.95 8.45 25.38
N ILE A 145 12.07 8.14 24.44
CA ILE A 145 12.01 6.85 23.76
C ILE A 145 11.60 7.08 22.30
N GLY A 146 12.02 6.17 21.43
CA GLY A 146 11.70 6.24 20.02
C GLY A 146 12.30 5.09 19.24
N VAL A 147 12.18 5.16 17.93
CA VAL A 147 12.76 4.20 16.99
C VAL A 147 13.95 4.85 16.31
N THR A 148 15.06 4.12 16.24
CA THR A 148 16.21 4.49 15.43
C THR A 148 16.35 3.54 14.25
N ILE A 149 16.76 4.11 13.11
CA ILE A 149 17.12 3.37 11.91
C ILE A 149 18.47 3.87 11.38
N PRO A 150 19.26 3.01 10.74
CA PRO A 150 20.42 3.46 9.97
C PRO A 150 20.01 4.41 8.84
N ILE A 151 20.81 5.44 8.59
CA ILE A 151 20.47 6.47 7.59
C ILE A 151 20.44 5.95 6.16
N HIS A 152 21.19 4.88 5.86
CA HIS A 152 21.19 4.25 4.54
C HIS A 152 19.82 3.70 4.13
N ILE A 153 18.91 3.45 5.08
CA ILE A 153 17.55 2.99 4.77
C ILE A 153 16.75 4.08 4.03
N ALA A 154 17.01 5.37 4.30
CA ALA A 154 16.42 6.45 3.51
C ALA A 154 16.87 6.41 2.05
N ALA A 155 18.14 6.06 1.80
CA ALA A 155 18.65 5.86 0.45
C ALA A 155 18.04 4.63 -0.23
N GLN A 156 17.78 3.54 0.52
CA GLN A 156 17.08 2.38 -0.01
C GLN A 156 15.64 2.71 -0.42
N ALA A 157 14.91 3.49 0.39
CA ALA A 157 13.56 3.94 0.04
C ALA A 157 13.54 4.80 -1.24
N LEU A 158 14.55 5.65 -1.42
CA LEU A 158 14.74 6.44 -2.63
C LEU A 158 15.04 5.56 -3.84
N SER A 159 15.94 4.58 -3.70
CA SER A 159 16.26 3.61 -4.76
C SER A 159 15.03 2.80 -5.16
N ALA A 160 14.26 2.31 -4.18
CA ALA A 160 13.02 1.59 -4.46
C ALA A 160 12.01 2.47 -5.22
N THR A 161 11.89 3.75 -4.86
CA THR A 161 11.04 4.71 -5.61
C THR A 161 11.50 4.85 -7.06
N LYS A 162 12.82 4.95 -7.28
CA LYS A 162 13.46 5.03 -8.60
C LYS A 162 13.19 3.77 -9.43
N ASP A 163 13.41 2.60 -8.84
CA ASP A 163 13.20 1.30 -9.47
C ASP A 163 11.73 1.10 -9.86
N LYS A 164 10.80 1.42 -8.96
CA LYS A 164 9.36 1.33 -9.20
C LYS A 164 8.90 2.24 -10.34
N LEU A 165 9.43 3.47 -10.41
CA LEU A 165 9.14 4.38 -11.51
C LEU A 165 9.73 3.88 -12.83
N LEU A 166 10.93 3.32 -12.79
CA LEU A 166 11.59 2.75 -13.97
C LEU A 166 10.80 1.55 -14.52
N GLU A 167 10.41 0.60 -13.66
CA GLU A 167 9.57 -0.54 -14.02
C GLU A 167 8.25 -0.10 -14.64
N PHE A 168 7.61 0.92 -14.06
CA PHE A 168 6.39 1.50 -14.59
C PHE A 168 6.59 2.08 -16.00
N MET A 169 7.65 2.89 -16.20
CA MET A 169 7.94 3.50 -17.50
C MET A 169 8.27 2.45 -18.57
N LEU A 170 9.07 1.44 -18.23
CA LEU A 170 9.36 0.31 -19.11
C LEU A 170 8.10 -0.52 -19.42
N GLY A 171 7.20 -0.67 -18.44
CA GLY A 171 5.91 -1.33 -18.64
C GLY A 171 5.03 -0.58 -19.64
N ILE A 172 5.00 0.76 -19.58
CA ILE A 172 4.31 1.58 -20.59
C ILE A 172 4.99 1.44 -21.95
N GLU A 173 6.33 1.54 -22.03
CA GLU A 173 7.07 1.43 -23.29
C GLU A 173 6.85 0.07 -23.97
N LYS A 174 6.84 -1.02 -23.20
CA LYS A 174 6.57 -2.37 -23.72
C LYS A 174 5.18 -2.50 -24.33
N GLU A 175 4.18 -1.84 -23.74
CA GLU A 175 2.79 -1.96 -24.14
C GLU A 175 2.43 -1.04 -25.32
N PHE A 176 2.92 0.20 -25.29
CA PHE A 176 2.53 1.24 -26.26
C PHE A 176 3.65 1.63 -27.24
N GLY A 177 4.84 1.05 -27.09
CA GLY A 177 6.03 1.37 -27.87
C GLY A 177 6.80 2.60 -27.38
N VAL A 178 7.94 2.85 -28.02
CA VAL A 178 8.86 3.95 -27.68
C VAL A 178 8.33 5.33 -28.09
N GLU A 179 7.56 5.38 -29.19
CA GLU A 179 7.04 6.62 -29.76
C GLU A 179 5.51 6.69 -29.69
N THR A 180 4.96 6.62 -28.48
CA THR A 180 3.52 6.73 -28.25
C THR A 180 3.04 8.19 -28.24
N GLU A 181 1.86 8.43 -28.80
CA GLU A 181 1.17 9.71 -28.64
C GLU A 181 0.42 9.82 -27.31
N ILE A 182 0.32 11.04 -26.77
CA ILE A 182 -0.42 11.31 -25.53
C ILE A 182 -1.91 10.95 -25.66
N SER A 183 -2.48 11.12 -26.86
CA SER A 183 -3.87 10.78 -27.22
C SER A 183 -4.16 9.29 -27.00
N GLU A 184 -3.22 8.43 -27.38
CA GLU A 184 -3.32 6.98 -27.22
C GLU A 184 -3.22 6.56 -25.76
N LEU A 185 -2.27 7.12 -25.01
CA LEU A 185 -2.14 6.89 -23.57
C LEU A 185 -3.39 7.35 -22.81
N LYS A 186 -3.93 8.52 -23.16
CA LYS A 186 -5.15 9.08 -22.55
C LYS A 186 -6.35 8.18 -22.76
N SER A 187 -6.45 7.55 -23.93
CA SER A 187 -7.54 6.62 -24.27
C SER A 187 -7.42 5.27 -23.55
N ASN A 188 -6.22 4.92 -23.07
CA ASN A 188 -5.91 3.65 -22.42
C ASN A 188 -5.60 3.78 -20.91
N ASN A 189 -6.22 4.75 -20.24
CA ASN A 189 -6.01 5.00 -18.80
C ASN A 189 -6.23 3.76 -17.91
N ALA A 190 -7.19 2.89 -18.24
CA ALA A 190 -7.42 1.65 -17.50
C ALA A 190 -6.20 0.71 -17.54
N LYS A 191 -5.55 0.59 -18.70
CA LYS A 191 -4.36 -0.23 -18.88
C LYS A 191 -3.13 0.37 -18.19
N ILE A 192 -3.02 1.70 -18.20
CA ILE A 192 -1.97 2.42 -17.44
C ILE A 192 -2.16 2.20 -15.94
N ASN A 193 -3.40 2.26 -15.43
CA ASN A 193 -3.68 1.95 -14.02
C ASN A 193 -3.35 0.49 -13.70
N TYR A 194 -3.61 -0.45 -14.61
CA TYR A 194 -3.21 -1.84 -14.42
C TYR A 194 -1.68 -2.00 -14.32
N ILE A 195 -0.92 -1.38 -15.22
CA ILE A 195 0.55 -1.38 -15.17
C ILE A 195 1.04 -0.71 -13.87
N MET A 196 0.46 0.44 -13.52
CA MET A 196 0.76 1.16 -12.27
C MET A 196 0.50 0.26 -11.06
N ASN A 197 -0.63 -0.43 -11.05
CA ASN A 197 -0.98 -1.27 -9.93
C ASN A 197 -0.01 -2.44 -9.77
N ASN A 198 0.46 -3.03 -10.86
CA ASN A 198 1.41 -4.15 -10.83
C ASN A 198 2.85 -3.74 -10.53
N THR A 199 3.21 -2.49 -10.78
CA THR A 199 4.59 -1.99 -10.61
C THR A 199 4.71 -1.20 -9.33
N ILE A 200 3.92 -0.12 -9.19
CA ILE A 200 4.01 0.87 -8.11
C ILE A 200 3.27 0.43 -6.85
N THR A 201 2.06 -0.14 -6.96
CA THR A 201 1.22 -0.45 -5.78
C THR A 201 1.19 -1.90 -5.37
N ASN A 202 1.65 -2.84 -6.21
CA ASN A 202 1.82 -4.23 -5.84
C ASN A 202 3.09 -4.30 -5.01
N ASN A 203 3.00 -4.84 -3.79
CA ASN A 203 3.95 -5.80 -3.22
C ASN A 203 3.41 -6.35 -1.88
N GLY A 204 3.59 -7.66 -1.69
CA GLY A 204 3.26 -8.49 -0.54
C GLY A 204 3.30 -9.96 -0.98
N ASP A 205 3.87 -10.87 -0.17
CA ASP A 205 3.86 -12.33 -0.43
C ASP A 205 2.40 -12.82 -0.44
N GLY A 206 1.75 -12.73 -1.60
CA GLY A 206 0.34 -13.15 -1.71
C GLY A 206 -0.49 -12.65 -2.88
N ASN A 207 -0.02 -11.79 -3.80
CA ASN A 207 -0.90 -11.31 -4.88
C ASN A 207 -0.27 -11.28 -6.30
N VAL A 208 -0.53 -12.39 -7.00
CA VAL A 208 -0.70 -12.64 -8.45
C VAL A 208 -0.09 -11.63 -9.45
N VAL A 209 1.02 -12.06 -10.04
CA VAL A 209 1.45 -11.68 -11.39
C VAL A 209 0.42 -12.19 -12.40
N ASN A 210 -0.44 -11.31 -12.91
CA ASN A 210 -1.47 -11.67 -13.87
C ASN A 210 -0.98 -11.48 -15.32
N ALA A 211 -0.42 -12.54 -15.89
CA ALA A 211 -0.10 -12.65 -17.31
C ALA A 211 -0.73 -13.93 -17.86
N GLY A 212 -2.03 -13.91 -18.17
CA GLY A 212 -2.68 -15.03 -18.85
C GLY A 212 -4.20 -14.91 -18.98
N ALA A 213 -4.74 -15.43 -20.09
CA ALA A 213 -6.16 -15.34 -20.45
C ALA A 213 -7.12 -16.20 -19.60
N ASN A 214 -6.67 -16.77 -18.47
CA ASN A 214 -7.41 -17.75 -17.65
C ASN A 214 -7.15 -17.56 -16.13
N SER A 215 -7.13 -16.33 -15.63
CA SER A 215 -6.72 -16.06 -14.25
C SER A 215 -7.90 -16.03 -13.28
N SER A 216 -7.87 -16.92 -12.29
CA SER A 216 -8.63 -16.81 -11.05
C SER A 216 -8.06 -15.68 -10.20
N ILE A 217 -8.87 -14.65 -9.91
CA ILE A 217 -8.56 -13.65 -8.89
C ILE A 217 -8.52 -14.35 -7.53
N SER A 218 -7.36 -14.41 -6.89
CA SER A 218 -7.28 -14.63 -5.44
C SER A 218 -7.16 -13.26 -4.79
N ALA A 219 -8.28 -12.56 -4.63
CA ALA A 219 -8.33 -11.46 -3.69
C ALA A 219 -8.25 -12.10 -2.29
N ILE A 220 -7.42 -11.57 -1.39
CA ILE A 220 -7.44 -12.04 0.01
C ILE A 220 -8.76 -11.55 0.60
N ILE A 221 -9.80 -12.37 0.44
CA ILE A 221 -11.15 -12.07 0.91
C ILE A 221 -11.24 -12.52 2.36
N ASN A 222 -10.88 -11.60 3.27
CA ASN A 222 -11.01 -11.78 4.71
C ASN A 222 -12.48 -11.56 5.13
N ILE A 223 -13.36 -12.48 4.76
CA ILE A 223 -14.74 -12.52 5.25
C ILE A 223 -14.83 -13.63 6.29
N THR A 224 -15.19 -13.26 7.51
CA THR A 224 -15.55 -14.22 8.55
C THR A 224 -16.91 -14.82 8.22
N LYS A 225 -17.07 -16.13 8.36
CA LYS A 225 -18.34 -16.83 8.08
C LYS A 225 -19.53 -16.12 8.73
N GLY A 226 -20.53 -15.77 7.93
CA GLY A 226 -21.75 -15.07 8.35
C GLY A 226 -21.60 -13.57 8.59
N ASN A 227 -20.42 -12.98 8.38
CA ASN A 227 -20.22 -11.53 8.52
C ASN A 227 -20.66 -10.78 7.25
N LYS A 228 -21.88 -10.23 7.30
CA LYS A 228 -22.46 -9.46 6.18
C LYS A 228 -21.77 -8.13 5.94
N GLU A 229 -21.26 -7.47 6.99
CA GLU A 229 -20.58 -6.17 6.85
C GLU A 229 -19.29 -6.31 6.05
N GLN A 230 -18.51 -7.37 6.32
CA GLN A 230 -17.30 -7.69 5.57
C GLN A 230 -17.62 -8.04 4.11
N LEU A 231 -18.66 -8.85 3.86
CA LEU A 231 -19.10 -9.18 2.51
C LEU A 231 -19.49 -7.93 1.71
N VAL A 232 -20.25 -7.02 2.33
CA VAL A 232 -20.68 -5.76 1.71
C VAL A 232 -19.47 -4.89 1.37
N GLN A 233 -18.52 -4.77 2.30
CA GLN A 233 -17.32 -3.96 2.08
C GLN A 233 -16.49 -4.52 0.93
N THR A 234 -16.23 -5.82 0.90
CA THR A 234 -15.48 -6.49 -0.17
C THR A 234 -16.11 -6.27 -1.55
N LEU A 235 -17.44 -6.38 -1.66
CA LEU A 235 -18.14 -6.18 -2.93
C LEU A 235 -18.11 -4.72 -3.39
N LYS A 236 -18.27 -3.76 -2.47
CA LYS A 236 -18.17 -2.33 -2.78
C LYS A 236 -16.77 -1.91 -3.18
N ASP A 237 -15.75 -2.41 -2.48
CA ASP A 237 -14.34 -2.14 -2.81
C ASP A 237 -13.98 -2.71 -4.19
N SER A 238 -14.69 -3.75 -4.60
CA SER A 238 -14.59 -4.34 -5.95
C SER A 238 -15.46 -3.64 -7.00
N GLY A 239 -16.09 -2.52 -6.65
CA GLY A 239 -16.87 -1.68 -7.57
C GLY A 239 -18.26 -2.21 -7.89
N VAL A 240 -18.84 -3.11 -7.08
CA VAL A 240 -20.24 -3.52 -7.21
C VAL A 240 -21.15 -2.39 -6.72
N GLU A 241 -22.20 -2.07 -7.49
CA GLU A 241 -23.13 -0.99 -7.16
C GLU A 241 -23.93 -1.30 -5.89
N ASN A 242 -24.28 -0.25 -5.14
CA ASN A 242 -25.01 -0.41 -3.86
C ASN A 242 -26.33 -1.18 -4.02
N ASP A 243 -27.03 -0.99 -5.14
CA ASP A 243 -28.32 -1.64 -5.41
C ASP A 243 -28.15 -3.16 -5.62
N ASP A 244 -27.09 -3.59 -6.30
CA ASP A 244 -26.81 -5.02 -6.49
C ASP A 244 -26.32 -5.67 -5.19
N VAL A 245 -25.57 -4.94 -4.36
CA VAL A 245 -25.18 -5.42 -3.03
C VAL A 245 -26.41 -5.57 -2.13
N ALA A 246 -27.35 -4.62 -2.16
CA ALA A 246 -28.59 -4.69 -1.41
C ALA A 246 -29.46 -5.88 -1.87
N GLU A 247 -29.55 -6.12 -3.18
CA GLU A 247 -30.22 -7.30 -3.75
C GLU A 247 -29.60 -8.59 -3.21
N LEU A 248 -28.27 -8.72 -3.21
CA LEU A 248 -27.59 -9.90 -2.66
C LEU A 248 -27.93 -10.10 -1.17
N LEU A 249 -27.93 -9.04 -0.36
CA LEU A 249 -28.27 -9.13 1.07
C LEU A 249 -29.68 -9.68 1.29
N THR A 250 -30.66 -9.27 0.47
CA THR A 250 -32.02 -9.82 0.55
C THR A 250 -32.07 -11.30 0.15
N ILE A 251 -31.26 -11.70 -0.82
CA ILE A 251 -31.20 -13.08 -1.30
C ILE A 251 -30.63 -14.00 -0.22
N ILE A 252 -29.48 -13.65 0.36
CA ILE A 252 -28.79 -14.46 1.39
C ILE A 252 -29.57 -14.56 2.70
N ASP A 253 -30.48 -13.60 2.96
CA ASP A 253 -31.44 -13.67 4.07
C ASP A 253 -32.62 -14.60 3.80
N SER A 254 -32.98 -14.77 2.53
CA SER A 254 -34.13 -15.59 2.13
C SER A 254 -33.78 -17.03 1.79
N GLU A 255 -32.54 -17.30 1.38
CA GLU A 255 -32.08 -18.60 0.90
C GLU A 255 -30.72 -18.94 1.50
N GLN A 256 -30.65 -20.11 2.14
CA GLN A 256 -29.39 -20.70 2.59
C GLN A 256 -28.95 -21.77 1.58
N PRO A 257 -27.65 -21.91 1.32
CA PRO A 257 -27.15 -22.88 0.36
C PRO A 257 -27.52 -24.32 0.74
N VAL A 258 -28.05 -25.07 -0.22
CA VAL A 258 -28.37 -26.49 -0.08
C VAL A 258 -27.37 -27.27 -0.95
N ASN A 259 -26.50 -28.07 -0.33
CA ASN A 259 -25.36 -28.79 -0.94
C ASN A 259 -24.15 -27.91 -1.33
N ASN A 260 -23.18 -28.46 -2.08
CA ASN A 260 -21.91 -27.83 -2.50
C ASN A 260 -22.04 -26.62 -3.45
N GLY A 261 -23.14 -25.85 -3.39
CA GLY A 261 -23.36 -24.67 -4.23
C GLY A 261 -24.05 -23.54 -3.47
N PHE A 262 -24.13 -22.34 -4.08
CA PHE A 262 -24.56 -21.12 -3.39
C PHE A 262 -26.08 -20.90 -3.30
N GLY A 263 -26.91 -21.79 -3.84
CA GLY A 263 -28.37 -21.61 -3.97
C GLY A 263 -28.79 -21.07 -5.34
N ILE A 264 -30.08 -21.21 -5.67
CA ILE A 264 -30.61 -20.87 -6.99
C ILE A 264 -30.58 -19.35 -7.19
N LYS A 265 -31.08 -18.58 -6.23
CA LYS A 265 -31.16 -17.11 -6.36
C LYS A 265 -29.79 -16.45 -6.35
N VAL A 266 -28.84 -16.97 -5.54
CA VAL A 266 -27.46 -16.46 -5.53
C VAL A 266 -26.77 -16.73 -6.88
N ASN A 267 -27.00 -17.90 -7.48
CA ASN A 267 -26.49 -18.20 -8.82
C ASN A 267 -27.11 -17.32 -9.91
N GLU A 268 -28.41 -16.99 -9.82
CA GLU A 268 -29.05 -16.03 -10.72
C GLU A 268 -28.49 -14.63 -10.58
N TRP A 269 -28.27 -14.18 -9.34
CA TRP A 269 -27.61 -12.91 -9.07
C TRP A 269 -26.18 -12.86 -9.61
N MET A 270 -25.38 -13.93 -9.43
CA MET A 270 -24.04 -14.01 -10.02
C MET A 270 -24.08 -13.93 -11.56
N LYS A 271 -25.04 -14.58 -12.21
CA LYS A 271 -25.20 -14.46 -13.68
C LYS A 271 -25.48 -13.02 -14.09
N LYS A 272 -26.37 -12.31 -13.38
CA LYS A 272 -26.66 -10.90 -13.61
C LYS A 272 -25.39 -10.05 -13.47
N MET A 273 -24.60 -10.26 -12.42
CA MET A 273 -23.33 -9.55 -12.20
C MET A 273 -22.29 -9.83 -13.29
N LEU A 274 -22.19 -11.08 -13.76
CA LEU A 274 -21.32 -11.42 -14.89
C LEU A 274 -21.78 -10.76 -16.19
N SER A 275 -23.09 -10.61 -16.41
CA SER A 275 -23.62 -9.84 -17.54
C SER A 275 -23.26 -8.35 -17.45
N LYS A 276 -23.32 -7.76 -16.25
CA LYS A 276 -22.85 -6.38 -16.01
C LYS A 276 -21.35 -6.20 -16.25
N SER A 277 -20.56 -7.23 -15.96
CA SER A 277 -19.14 -7.25 -16.31
C SER A 277 -18.91 -7.32 -17.83
N LEU A 278 -19.75 -8.07 -18.55
CA LEU A 278 -19.70 -8.22 -20.01
C LEU A 278 -20.10 -6.96 -20.77
N ASP A 279 -21.16 -6.27 -20.33
CA ASP A 279 -21.65 -5.04 -20.97
C ASP A 279 -20.88 -3.78 -20.55
N GLY A 280 -19.96 -3.92 -19.59
CA GLY A 280 -19.09 -2.86 -19.11
C GLY A 280 -19.76 -1.93 -18.09
N THR A 281 -20.96 -2.22 -17.60
CA THR A 281 -21.56 -1.46 -16.49
C THR A 281 -20.81 -1.70 -15.17
N TRP A 282 -20.23 -2.89 -15.00
CA TRP A 282 -19.27 -3.19 -13.94
C TRP A 282 -17.86 -3.32 -14.51
N GLN A 283 -16.95 -2.42 -14.11
CA GLN A 283 -15.60 -2.26 -14.67
C GLN A 283 -14.57 -3.30 -14.18
N VAL A 284 -15.00 -4.56 -14.06
CA VAL A 284 -14.18 -5.72 -13.70
C VAL A 284 -14.29 -6.73 -14.85
N GLY A 285 -13.17 -7.30 -15.31
CA GLY A 285 -13.20 -8.27 -16.42
C GLY A 285 -13.93 -9.57 -16.06
N ILE A 286 -14.61 -10.23 -17.00
CA ILE A 286 -15.54 -11.35 -16.71
C ILE A 286 -14.92 -12.52 -15.93
N GLY A 287 -13.67 -12.91 -16.25
CA GLY A 287 -12.98 -13.98 -15.53
C GLY A 287 -12.69 -13.59 -14.09
N ALA A 288 -12.27 -12.34 -13.90
CA ALA A 288 -12.00 -11.72 -12.62
C ALA A 288 -13.27 -11.57 -11.76
N ALA A 289 -14.34 -11.06 -12.37
CA ALA A 289 -15.65 -10.92 -11.77
C ALA A 289 -16.19 -12.26 -11.25
N GLY A 290 -16.08 -13.33 -12.05
CA GLY A 290 -16.55 -14.65 -11.67
C GLY A 290 -15.82 -15.23 -10.46
N THR A 291 -14.49 -15.12 -10.43
CA THR A 291 -13.71 -15.63 -9.31
C THR A 291 -13.96 -14.82 -8.04
N LEU A 292 -13.94 -13.49 -8.13
CA LEU A 292 -14.19 -12.60 -7.01
C LEU A 292 -15.53 -12.91 -6.31
N LEU A 293 -16.62 -13.01 -7.07
CA LEU A 293 -17.94 -13.29 -6.52
C LEU A 293 -17.98 -14.68 -5.87
N ALA A 294 -17.40 -15.69 -6.53
CA ALA A 294 -17.38 -17.06 -6.02
C ALA A 294 -16.57 -17.17 -4.72
N GLU A 295 -15.41 -16.52 -4.64
CA GLU A 295 -14.57 -16.52 -3.44
C GLU A 295 -15.21 -15.75 -2.29
N ALA A 296 -15.85 -14.60 -2.56
CA ALA A 296 -16.49 -13.81 -1.53
C ALA A 296 -17.70 -14.52 -0.91
N LEU A 297 -18.52 -15.15 -1.75
CA LEU A 297 -19.64 -15.96 -1.29
C LEU A 297 -19.16 -17.21 -0.55
N LYS A 298 -18.09 -17.86 -1.03
CA LYS A 298 -17.50 -19.02 -0.35
C LYS A 298 -16.97 -18.64 1.03
N ALA A 299 -16.26 -17.53 1.17
CA ALA A 299 -15.77 -17.05 2.46
C ALA A 299 -16.91 -16.68 3.42
N TYR A 300 -17.99 -16.07 2.91
CA TYR A 300 -19.18 -15.75 3.70
C TYR A 300 -19.93 -17.00 4.20
N TYR A 301 -20.13 -18.01 3.36
CA TYR A 301 -20.85 -19.23 3.75
C TYR A 301 -19.98 -20.21 4.54
N GLY A 302 -18.66 -20.14 4.39
CA GLY A 302 -17.67 -21.01 5.03
C GLY A 302 -17.57 -22.38 4.41
#